data_AF-A0A0B0N1D2-F1
#
_entry.id   AF-A0A0B0N1D2-F1
#
_cell.length_a   1.000
_cell.length_b   1.000
_cell.length_c   1.000
_cell.angle_alpha   90.00
_cell.angle_beta   90.00
_cell.angle_gamma   90.00
#
_symmetry.space_group_name_H-M   'P 1'
#
loop_
_entity.id
_entity.type
_entity.pdbx_description
1 polymer ?
#
loop_
_entity_poly.entity_id
_entity_poly.type
_entity_poly.pdbx_seq_one_letter_code
_entity_poly.pdbx_strand_id
1 'polypeptide(L)'
;MGGERKVYTLAEVSQHNHAKDCWLVIEGKVFDVTKFLEDHPGGDDVLLSSTGKDATDDFEDVGHSSSARAMMDEFYVGDIDTSTIPSKRKYTPPKQPHYEQDKTSEFVIKLLQFLVPLLILGLAFGIRSYTKTPASS
;
A
#
# COMPACT_ATOMS: atom_id res chain seq x y z
N MET A 1 44.23 1.94 -5.93
CA MET A 1 44.20 0.78 -5.01
C MET A 1 42.74 0.48 -4.71
N GLY A 2 42.15 -0.49 -5.40
CA GLY A 2 40.78 -0.92 -5.10
C GLY A 2 40.83 -1.84 -3.89
N GLY A 3 40.50 -1.32 -2.71
CA GLY A 3 40.30 -2.16 -1.53
C GLY A 3 39.17 -3.15 -1.81
N GLU A 4 39.36 -4.40 -1.40
CA GLU A 4 38.31 -5.42 -1.44
C GLU A 4 37.08 -4.88 -0.69
N ARG A 5 35.97 -4.73 -1.40
CA ARG A 5 34.70 -4.36 -0.77
C ARG A 5 34.15 -5.59 -0.08
N LYS A 6 33.83 -5.47 1.21
CA LYS A 6 33.21 -6.55 1.96
C LYS A 6 31.80 -6.78 1.42
N VAL A 7 31.47 -8.04 1.15
CA VAL A 7 30.14 -8.46 0.70
C VAL A 7 29.43 -9.13 1.87
N TYR A 8 28.20 -8.71 2.15
CA TYR A 8 27.36 -9.23 3.23
C TYR A 8 26.15 -9.98 2.67
N THR A 9 25.70 -11.01 3.37
CA THR A 9 24.41 -11.64 3.13
C THR A 9 23.30 -10.86 3.85
N LEU A 10 22.05 -10.97 3.37
CA LEU A 10 20.92 -10.36 4.07
C LEU A 10 20.79 -10.88 5.51
N ALA A 11 21.09 -12.16 5.75
CA ALA A 11 21.02 -12.76 7.08
C ALA A 11 22.01 -12.12 8.08
N GLU A 12 23.21 -11.76 7.62
CA GLU A 12 24.19 -11.03 8.42
C GLU A 12 23.72 -9.61 8.70
N VAL A 13 23.32 -8.86 7.67
CA VAL A 13 22.83 -7.48 7.84
C VAL A 13 21.59 -7.44 8.75
N SER A 14 20.72 -8.45 8.67
CA SER A 14 19.49 -8.54 9.49
C SER A 14 19.75 -8.68 10.99
N GLN A 15 20.97 -8.98 11.43
CA GLN A 15 21.31 -8.99 12.86
C GLN A 15 21.42 -7.57 13.43
N HIS A 16 21.64 -6.57 12.57
CA HIS A 16 21.84 -5.17 12.93
C HIS A 16 20.51 -4.40 12.84
N ASN A 17 19.61 -4.66 13.78
CA ASN A 17 18.20 -4.25 13.71
C ASN A 17 17.67 -3.47 14.94
N HIS A 18 18.53 -2.80 15.70
CA HIS A 18 18.14 -2.11 16.93
C HIS A 18 18.87 -0.78 17.12
N ALA A 19 18.39 0.04 18.06
CA ALA A 19 18.83 1.45 18.20
C ALA A 19 20.34 1.66 18.48
N LYS A 20 21.07 0.61 18.85
CA LYS A 20 22.52 0.66 19.09
C LYS A 20 23.34 -0.04 18.02
N ASP A 21 22.68 -0.61 17.02
CA ASP A 21 23.27 -1.38 15.94
C ASP A 21 22.23 -1.55 14.82
N CYS A 22 22.20 -0.60 13.89
CA CYS A 22 21.16 -0.48 12.87
C CYS A 22 21.78 -0.35 11.48
N TRP A 23 21.62 -1.38 10.66
CA TRP A 23 22.13 -1.37 9.28
C TRP A 23 20.98 -1.45 8.28
N LEU A 24 21.17 -0.78 7.14
CA LEU A 24 20.20 -0.72 6.06
C LEU A 24 20.81 -1.19 4.75
N VAL A 25 19.98 -1.82 3.93
CA VAL A 25 20.32 -2.18 2.55
C VAL A 25 19.57 -1.24 1.61
N ILE A 26 20.32 -0.46 0.83
CA ILE A 26 19.77 0.48 -0.16
C ILE A 26 20.61 0.38 -1.43
N GLU A 27 19.97 0.20 -2.59
CA GLU A 27 20.58 0.08 -3.92
C GLU A 27 21.75 -0.93 -3.98
N GLY A 28 21.59 -2.07 -3.31
CA GLY A 28 22.61 -3.12 -3.27
C GLY A 28 23.82 -2.82 -2.38
N LYS A 29 23.75 -1.77 -1.56
CA LYS A 29 24.79 -1.35 -0.62
C LYS A 29 24.30 -1.48 0.80
N VAL A 30 25.25 -1.68 1.72
CA VAL A 30 25.01 -1.80 3.16
C VAL A 30 25.54 -0.56 3.86
N PHE A 31 24.70 0.04 4.70
CA PHE A 31 24.99 1.25 5.45
C PHE A 31 24.81 1.03 6.94
N ASP A 32 25.81 1.37 7.75
CA ASP A 32 25.69 1.44 9.20
C ASP A 32 25.21 2.83 9.61
N VAL A 33 23.91 2.95 9.86
CA VAL A 33 23.26 4.22 10.20
C VAL A 33 23.09 4.41 11.70
N THR A 34 23.74 3.58 12.52
CA THR A 34 23.58 3.58 13.99
C THR A 34 23.77 4.96 14.60
N LYS A 35 24.78 5.71 14.14
CA LYS A 35 25.06 7.06 14.66
C LYS A 35 24.13 8.14 14.13
N PHE A 36 23.40 7.85 13.06
CA PHE A 36 22.51 8.81 12.40
C PHE A 36 21.06 8.69 12.84
N LEU A 37 20.70 7.64 13.61
CA LEU A 37 19.33 7.39 14.06
C LEU A 37 18.67 8.64 14.69
N GLU A 38 19.36 9.29 15.63
CA GLU A 38 18.85 10.47 16.36
C GLU A 38 18.85 11.75 15.50
N ASP A 39 19.70 11.81 14.48
CA ASP A 39 19.85 12.96 13.59
C ASP A 39 18.95 12.86 12.34
N HIS A 40 18.30 11.72 12.14
CA HIS A 40 17.44 11.50 10.98
C HIS A 40 16.17 12.35 11.08
N PRO A 41 15.91 13.28 10.13
CA PRO A 41 14.75 14.17 10.20
C PRO A 41 13.39 13.45 10.18
N GLY A 42 13.34 12.21 9.66
CA GLY A 42 12.14 11.37 9.65
C GLY A 42 11.92 10.56 10.93
N GLY A 43 12.81 10.67 11.93
CA GLY A 43 12.83 9.88 13.15
C GLY A 43 13.61 8.57 13.03
N ASP A 44 13.98 7.99 14.16
CA ASP A 44 14.70 6.71 14.26
C ASP A 44 13.80 5.50 13.96
N ASP A 45 12.53 5.57 14.36
CA ASP A 45 11.52 4.52 14.15
C ASP A 45 11.44 4.05 12.69
N VAL A 46 11.49 4.98 11.73
CA VAL A 46 11.37 4.63 10.31
C VAL A 46 12.61 3.91 9.79
N LEU A 47 13.80 4.23 10.30
CA LEU A 47 15.04 3.53 9.96
C LEU A 47 15.01 2.12 10.57
N LEU A 48 14.64 1.99 11.85
CA LEU A 48 14.54 0.69 12.51
C LEU A 48 13.54 -0.24 11.81
N SER A 49 12.39 0.28 11.39
CA SER A 49 11.38 -0.48 10.64
C SER A 49 11.83 -0.94 9.25
N SER A 50 12.92 -0.34 8.75
CA SER A 50 13.49 -0.64 7.44
C SER A 50 14.62 -1.67 7.48
N THR A 51 15.01 -2.12 8.66
CA THR A 51 16.06 -3.15 8.85
C THR A 51 15.59 -4.54 8.39
N GLY A 52 16.56 -5.41 8.07
CA GLY A 52 16.28 -6.82 7.70
C GLY A 52 15.62 -7.03 6.33
N LYS A 53 15.50 -5.98 5.52
CA LYS A 53 14.99 -6.02 4.15
C LYS A 53 15.83 -5.11 3.25
N ASP A 54 15.59 -5.22 1.95
CA ASP A 54 15.98 -4.19 0.99
C ASP A 54 15.04 -2.99 1.14
N ALA A 55 15.58 -1.88 1.65
CA ALA A 55 14.88 -0.64 1.92
C ALA A 55 14.98 0.37 0.76
N THR A 56 15.44 -0.07 -0.42
CA THR A 56 15.55 0.81 -1.60
C THR A 56 14.23 1.47 -1.96
N ASP A 57 13.14 0.69 -2.02
CA ASP A 57 11.80 1.22 -2.30
C ASP A 57 11.37 2.26 -1.24
N ASP A 58 11.59 1.96 0.04
CA ASP A 58 11.23 2.86 1.15
C ASP A 58 12.00 4.18 1.07
N PHE A 59 13.29 4.12 0.69
CA PHE A 59 14.15 5.30 0.56
C PHE A 59 13.76 6.18 -0.63
N GLU A 60 13.45 5.56 -1.78
CA GLU A 60 13.08 6.26 -3.01
C GLU A 60 11.68 6.87 -2.94
N ASP A 61 10.71 6.18 -2.32
CA ASP A 61 9.33 6.65 -2.15
C ASP A 61 9.24 7.96 -1.34
N VAL A 62 10.17 8.17 -0.40
CA VAL A 62 10.27 9.40 0.40
C VAL A 62 10.82 10.58 -0.43
N GLY A 63 11.63 10.31 -1.46
CA GLY A 63 12.19 11.35 -2.31
C GLY A 63 13.28 12.19 -1.63
N HIS A 64 14.23 11.54 -0.96
CA HIS A 64 15.38 12.20 -0.33
C HIS A 64 16.13 13.16 -1.30
N SER A 65 16.74 14.23 -0.78
CA SER A 65 17.50 15.18 -1.62
C SER A 65 18.82 14.56 -2.14
N SER A 66 19.43 15.20 -3.13
CA SER A 66 20.76 14.80 -3.61
C SER A 66 21.84 14.93 -2.52
N SER A 67 21.72 15.94 -1.65
CA SER A 67 22.62 16.11 -0.50
C SER A 67 22.47 14.99 0.53
N ALA A 68 21.24 14.53 0.79
CA ALA A 68 20.99 13.40 1.67
C ALA A 68 21.59 12.10 1.10
N ARG A 69 21.45 11.87 -0.22
CA ARG A 69 22.09 10.73 -0.89
C ARG A 69 23.61 10.78 -0.79
N ALA A 70 24.22 11.95 -0.96
CA ALA A 70 25.68 12.10 -0.82
C ALA A 70 26.17 11.82 0.61
N MET A 71 25.36 12.14 1.63
CA MET A 71 25.70 11.84 3.02
C MET A 71 25.75 10.34 3.32
N MET A 72 25.06 9.49 2.54
CA MET A 72 25.07 8.04 2.73
C MET A 72 26.47 7.43 2.56
N ASP A 73 27.35 8.06 1.79
CA ASP A 73 28.72 7.60 1.58
C ASP A 73 29.51 7.52 2.90
N GLU A 74 29.16 8.34 3.91
CA GLU A 74 29.79 8.32 5.23
C GLU A 74 29.44 7.07 6.06
N PHE A 75 28.29 6.45 5.76
CA PHE A 75 27.76 5.29 6.47
C PHE A 75 28.03 3.97 5.73
N TYR A 76 28.64 4.01 4.56
CA TYR A 76 28.87 2.82 3.73
C TYR A 76 29.84 1.83 4.40
N VAL A 77 29.43 0.56 4.50
CA VAL A 77 30.26 -0.52 5.10
C VAL A 77 30.55 -1.68 4.15
N GLY A 78 29.83 -1.79 3.03
CA GLY A 78 30.04 -2.86 2.05
C GLY A 78 28.89 -3.01 1.06
N ASP A 79 29.00 -4.02 0.20
CA ASP A 79 27.97 -4.37 -0.76
C ASP A 79 27.15 -5.56 -0.24
N ILE A 80 25.91 -5.71 -0.71
CA ILE A 80 25.06 -6.87 -0.37
C ILE A 80 25.18 -7.96 -1.46
N ASP A 81 25.19 -9.23 -1.06
CA ASP A 81 24.92 -10.34 -1.96
C ASP A 81 23.42 -10.35 -2.29
N THR A 82 23.07 -9.75 -3.42
CA THR A 82 21.67 -9.66 -3.89
C THR A 82 20.99 -11.01 -4.09
N SER A 83 21.74 -12.11 -4.25
CA SER A 83 21.17 -13.46 -4.33
C SER A 83 20.56 -13.94 -3.00
N THR A 84 20.96 -13.32 -1.89
CA THR A 84 20.46 -13.63 -0.54
C THR A 84 19.21 -12.84 -0.16
N ILE A 85 18.83 -11.84 -0.96
CA ILE A 85 17.63 -11.06 -0.75
C ILE A 85 16.43 -11.86 -1.26
N PRO A 86 15.41 -12.15 -0.42
CA PRO A 86 14.19 -12.80 -0.87
C PRO A 86 13.57 -12.00 -2.01
N SER A 87 13.57 -12.57 -3.22
CA SER A 87 12.87 -11.97 -4.35
C SER A 87 11.40 -11.80 -3.95
N LYS A 88 10.91 -10.55 -3.89
CA LYS A 88 9.47 -10.28 -3.84
C LYS A 88 8.89 -11.05 -5.02
N ARG A 89 8.14 -12.14 -4.76
CA ARG A 89 7.37 -12.79 -5.82
C ARG A 89 6.55 -11.69 -6.44
N LYS A 90 6.75 -11.39 -7.73
CA LYS A 90 5.82 -10.52 -8.45
C LYS A 90 4.46 -11.16 -8.27
N TYR A 91 3.64 -10.57 -7.42
CA TYR A 91 2.24 -10.93 -7.35
C TYR A 91 1.71 -10.72 -8.76
N THR A 92 1.50 -11.82 -9.47
CA THR A 92 0.72 -11.78 -10.68
C THR A 92 -0.70 -11.69 -10.16
N PRO A 93 -1.40 -10.57 -10.33
CA PRO A 93 -2.79 -10.53 -9.95
C PRO A 93 -3.46 -11.73 -10.64
N PRO A 94 -4.22 -12.57 -9.93
CA PRO A 94 -5.05 -13.55 -10.60
C PRO A 94 -5.84 -12.76 -11.64
N LYS A 95 -5.83 -13.23 -12.90
CA LYS A 95 -6.68 -12.68 -13.97
C LYS A 95 -8.04 -12.42 -13.33
N GLN A 96 -8.40 -11.15 -13.15
CA GLN A 96 -9.65 -10.82 -12.50
C GLN A 96 -10.74 -11.57 -13.27
N PRO A 97 -11.59 -12.37 -12.60
CA PRO A 97 -12.81 -12.78 -13.29
C PRO A 97 -13.47 -11.48 -13.73
N HIS A 98 -13.77 -11.37 -15.02
CA HIS A 98 -14.55 -10.25 -15.57
C HIS A 98 -15.64 -9.93 -14.56
N TYR A 99 -15.59 -8.74 -13.95
CA TYR A 99 -16.69 -8.27 -13.14
C TYR A 99 -17.83 -7.98 -14.12
N GLU A 100 -18.73 -8.95 -14.27
CA GLU A 100 -20.02 -8.76 -14.93
C GLU A 100 -20.76 -7.65 -14.18
N GLN A 101 -20.85 -6.48 -14.83
CA GLN A 101 -21.65 -5.31 -14.43
C GLN A 101 -23.15 -5.63 -14.33
N ASP A 102 -23.53 -6.86 -14.67
CA ASP A 102 -24.86 -7.37 -14.92
C ASP A 102 -25.68 -7.49 -13.61
N LYS A 103 -25.00 -7.70 -12.48
CA LYS A 103 -25.65 -7.88 -11.17
C LYS A 103 -26.21 -6.59 -10.56
N THR A 104 -25.62 -5.43 -10.86
CA THR A 104 -26.15 -4.15 -10.35
C THR A 104 -27.44 -3.78 -11.09
N SER A 105 -27.51 -4.04 -12.40
CA SER A 105 -28.72 -3.84 -13.20
C SER A 105 -29.86 -4.78 -12.78
N GLU A 106 -29.60 -6.06 -12.58
CA GLU A 106 -30.62 -7.03 -12.10
C GLU A 106 -31.22 -6.62 -10.75
N PHE A 107 -30.41 -6.14 -9.81
CA PHE A 107 -30.88 -5.68 -8.49
C PHE A 107 -31.78 -4.44 -8.61
N VAL A 108 -31.37 -3.45 -9.40
CA VAL A 108 -32.15 -2.22 -9.62
C VAL A 108 -33.43 -2.52 -10.40
N ILE A 109 -33.37 -3.38 -11.42
CA ILE A 109 -34.55 -3.79 -12.20
C ILE A 109 -35.56 -4.52 -11.30
N LYS A 110 -35.12 -5.44 -10.44
CA LYS A 110 -36.01 -6.12 -9.49
C LYS A 110 -36.65 -5.14 -8.50
N LEU A 111 -35.90 -4.18 -7.98
CA LEU A 111 -36.44 -3.16 -7.07
C LEU A 111 -37.52 -2.31 -7.77
N LEU A 112 -37.26 -1.87 -9.00
CA LEU A 112 -38.22 -1.09 -9.79
C LEU A 112 -39.49 -1.89 -10.14
N GLN A 113 -39.35 -3.19 -10.45
CA GLN A 113 -40.48 -4.07 -10.76
C GLN A 113 -41.47 -4.23 -9.59
N PHE A 114 -41.01 -4.14 -8.34
CA PHE A 114 -41.90 -4.15 -7.17
C PHE A 114 -42.46 -2.76 -6.84
N LEU A 115 -41.67 -1.69 -7.04
CA LEU A 115 -42.09 -0.33 -6.68
C LEU A 115 -43.14 0.25 -7.64
N VAL A 116 -43.01 0.01 -8.95
CA VAL A 116 -43.91 0.60 -9.95
C VAL A 116 -45.37 0.14 -9.77
N PRO A 117 -45.69 -1.17 -9.61
CA PRO A 117 -47.05 -1.62 -9.36
C PRO A 117 -47.64 -1.07 -8.04
N LEU A 118 -46.83 -0.95 -6.98
CA LEU A 118 -47.27 -0.39 -5.70
C LEU A 118 -47.61 1.10 -5.82
N LEU A 119 -46.83 1.87 -6.58
CA LEU A 119 -47.11 3.28 -6.86
C LEU A 119 -48.38 3.46 -7.70
N ILE A 120 -48.57 2.63 -8.73
CA ILE A 120 -49.79 2.64 -9.56
C ILE A 120 -51.02 2.27 -8.70
N LEU A 121 -50.92 1.25 -7.86
CA LEU A 121 -51.99 0.83 -6.96
C LEU A 121 -52.32 1.93 -5.94
N GLY A 122 -51.30 2.58 -5.38
CA GLY A 122 -51.47 3.72 -4.47
C GLY A 122 -52.15 4.92 -5.13
N LEU A 123 -51.73 5.29 -6.35
CA LEU A 123 -52.38 6.34 -7.15
C LEU A 123 -53.83 5.99 -7.48
N ALA A 124 -54.10 4.76 -7.92
CA ALA A 124 -55.45 4.30 -8.24
C ALA A 124 -56.36 4.32 -7.00
N PHE A 125 -55.87 3.88 -5.83
CA PHE A 125 -56.59 3.94 -4.57
C PHE A 125 -56.84 5.39 -4.10
N GLY A 126 -55.85 6.27 -4.27
CA GLY A 126 -55.96 7.70 -3.99
C GLY A 126 -57.03 8.37 -4.85
N ILE A 127 -56.98 8.17 -6.17
CA ILE A 127 -57.98 8.69 -7.12
C ILE A 127 -59.36 8.12 -6.81
N ARG A 128 -59.47 6.81 -6.54
CA ARG A 128 -60.75 6.18 -6.16
C ARG A 128 -61.31 6.74 -4.85
N SER A 129 -60.47 7.03 -3.88
CA SER A 129 -60.90 7.62 -2.60
C SER A 129 -61.34 9.07 -2.78
N TYR A 130 -60.66 9.85 -3.63
CA TYR A 130 -60.99 11.25 -3.91
C TYR A 130 -62.26 11.40 -4.75
N THR A 131 -62.44 10.54 -5.75
CA THR A 131 -63.65 10.49 -6.61
C THR A 131 -64.86 9.88 -5.89
N LYS A 132 -64.67 9.25 -4.72
CA LYS A 132 -65.74 8.82 -3.81
C LYS A 132 -66.08 9.91 -2.80
N THR A 133 -66.29 11.14 -3.28
CA THR A 133 -67.05 12.16 -2.54
C THR A 133 -68.50 12.07 -3.04
N PRO A 134 -69.49 11.85 -2.17
CA PRO A 134 -70.86 11.56 -2.61
C PRO A 134 -71.49 12.78 -3.29
N ALA A 135 -71.93 12.59 -4.53
CA ALA A 135 -72.96 13.41 -5.14
C ALA A 135 -74.33 12.93 -4.63
N SER A 136 -74.98 13.73 -3.78
CA SER A 136 -76.43 13.77 -3.48
C SER A 136 -76.60 14.62 -2.21
N SER A 137 -77.48 15.61 -2.07
CA SER A 137 -78.54 16.20 -2.90
C SER A 137 -78.82 17.59 -2.34
#